data_AF-A0A2H6JMS0-F1
#
_entry.id   AF-A0A2H6JMS0-F1
#
_cell.length_a   1.000
_cell.length_b   1.000
_cell.length_c   1.000
_cell.angle_alpha   90.00
_cell.angle_beta   90.00
_cell.angle_gamma   90.00
#
_symmetry.space_group_name_H-M   'P 1'
#
loop_
_entity.id
_entity.type
_entity.pdbx_description
1 polymer ?
#
loop_
_entity_poly.entity_id
_entity_poly.type
_entity_poly.pdbx_seq_one_letter_code
_entity_poly.pdbx_strand_id
1 'polypeptide(L)'
;MRIYRKGQCIIILLATFLCLLGPGTSLAAAVRKSVAILPFTLNAPPGRQYLQAGLRDMLGSRIAAETGAVIIDKKDVDTAFRKSGGRLTAKNMATFARKVGADYLVFGSITALGAGVSIDARVFSAAVPAAKAVQTFYGTATSNDQIMRTIDSLSWDIIEKVFHKKRPAALAAVPEPAVAPAEQSGMAGFATANPEKTFMASRGAYTYGTSGTSGTSGTSGERNFVKTRNFNMSLQGLALGDVDGDGREEVILAGPHKVQVFHRDGTRLNLFATIKMKARYRIHSVNTADLNGDGRDEIYISAADSKIPGSRAVEWNGKRFVDLFREARWYIRPLRVPGMGLILAGQRAGLLPIEPGIFSLVQKDGKVRAGERLAIPAKINLFNFVYADLDGNGQHEIVALDNSFKLEVIKGGEVVWKSEGRYCGTKRYIGGYPSMMPGISSSMNDEVDAFGEKYVETFIPSRILVSDVDHDGTDDIILNRNPSTLTAVLPREIQYKSGTIVGLKWNGLGLEEMWRTRKIDGYVVDYQARSQVMKLKPGVADELFIGVVLNSGTLDSLLGDRSTVVMYPFDFTKLKNKQQ
;
A
#
# COMPACT_ATOMS: atom_id res chain seq x y z
N MET A 1 -32.91 -77.33 19.56
CA MET A 1 -33.27 -78.02 20.83
C MET A 1 -32.41 -77.42 21.94
N ARG A 2 -33.09 -76.92 22.99
CA ARG A 2 -32.69 -76.38 24.31
C ARG A 2 -31.20 -76.44 24.74
N ILE A 3 -30.73 -75.32 25.31
CA ILE A 3 -30.24 -75.08 26.70
C ILE A 3 -30.12 -73.54 26.85
N TYR A 4 -31.11 -72.80 27.37
CA TYR A 4 -31.39 -72.39 28.76
C TYR A 4 -30.27 -71.72 29.58
N ARG A 5 -30.66 -70.58 30.17
CA ARG A 5 -30.08 -69.82 31.31
C ARG A 5 -28.92 -68.86 31.03
N LYS A 6 -29.26 -67.59 30.77
CA LYS A 6 -28.61 -66.39 31.34
C LYS A 6 -29.46 -65.12 31.11
N GLY A 7 -30.78 -65.23 31.26
CA GLY A 7 -31.69 -64.09 31.29
C GLY A 7 -32.05 -63.78 32.74
N GLN A 8 -31.42 -62.77 33.35
CA GLN A 8 -31.97 -61.97 34.47
C GLN A 8 -31.00 -60.91 35.03
N CYS A 9 -29.71 -60.90 34.65
CA CYS A 9 -28.77 -59.85 35.10
C CYS A 9 -28.49 -58.74 34.09
N ILE A 10 -28.84 -58.90 32.81
CA ILE A 10 -28.60 -57.87 31.77
C ILE A 10 -29.73 -56.83 31.70
N ILE A 11 -30.92 -57.16 32.21
CA ILE A 11 -32.12 -56.31 32.10
C ILE A 11 -32.10 -55.15 33.12
N ILE A 12 -31.34 -55.25 34.22
CA ILE A 12 -31.24 -54.18 35.24
C ILE A 12 -30.10 -53.20 34.93
N LEU A 13 -29.08 -53.62 34.17
CA LEU A 13 -28.02 -52.73 33.68
C LEU A 13 -28.41 -51.95 32.42
N LEU A 14 -29.39 -52.45 31.64
CA LEU A 14 -29.93 -51.74 30.47
C LEU A 14 -30.98 -50.67 30.84
N ALA A 15 -31.60 -50.79 32.02
CA ALA A 15 -32.63 -49.85 32.50
C ALA A 15 -32.06 -48.59 33.19
N THR A 16 -30.78 -48.60 33.56
CA THR A 16 -30.07 -47.43 34.14
C THR A 16 -29.25 -46.65 33.12
N PHE A 17 -29.00 -47.20 31.93
CA PHE A 17 -28.42 -46.47 30.79
C PHE A 17 -29.49 -45.80 29.90
N LEU A 18 -30.78 -46.12 30.11
CA LEU A 18 -31.92 -45.62 29.32
C LEU A 18 -32.69 -44.45 29.98
N CYS A 19 -32.12 -43.80 30.99
CA CYS A 19 -32.71 -42.62 31.65
C CYS A 19 -31.85 -41.35 31.55
N LEU A 20 -30.82 -41.33 30.68
CA LEU A 20 -30.04 -40.13 30.32
C LEU A 20 -30.44 -39.54 28.95
N LEU A 21 -31.47 -40.08 28.31
CA LEU A 21 -32.13 -39.47 27.15
C LEU A 21 -33.22 -38.51 27.63
N GLY A 22 -32.79 -37.37 28.19
CA GLY A 22 -33.66 -36.20 28.26
C GLY A 22 -34.09 -35.80 26.83
N PRO A 23 -35.27 -35.20 26.64
CA PRO A 23 -35.72 -34.77 25.33
C PRO A 23 -34.66 -33.84 24.75
N GLY A 24 -33.96 -34.32 23.70
CA GLY A 24 -33.04 -33.53 22.94
C GLY A 24 -33.79 -32.29 22.49
N THR A 25 -33.45 -31.15 23.09
CA THR A 25 -33.85 -29.86 22.58
C THR A 25 -33.31 -29.82 21.16
N SER A 26 -34.20 -30.00 20.18
CA SER A 26 -33.86 -29.65 18.81
C SER A 26 -33.53 -28.18 18.87
N LEU A 27 -32.24 -27.84 18.85
CA LEU A 27 -31.81 -26.54 18.40
C LEU A 27 -32.45 -26.41 17.03
N ALA A 28 -33.55 -25.65 16.96
CA ALA A 28 -34.11 -25.21 15.72
C ALA A 28 -32.95 -24.52 15.00
N ALA A 29 -32.36 -25.22 14.03
CA ALA A 29 -31.34 -24.66 13.18
C ALA A 29 -32.01 -23.43 12.55
N ALA A 30 -31.58 -22.24 12.97
CA ALA A 30 -32.12 -21.00 12.44
C ALA A 30 -32.01 -21.11 10.91
N VAL A 31 -33.16 -21.15 10.23
CA VAL A 31 -33.23 -21.27 8.78
C VAL A 31 -32.46 -20.09 8.21
N ARG A 32 -31.24 -20.34 7.76
CA ARG A 32 -30.36 -19.28 7.26
C ARG A 32 -30.96 -18.78 5.96
N LYS A 33 -31.19 -17.48 5.89
CA LYS A 33 -31.73 -16.84 4.69
C LYS A 33 -30.74 -17.00 3.54
N SER A 34 -31.23 -17.28 2.33
CA SER A 34 -30.39 -17.40 1.14
C SER A 34 -30.50 -16.18 0.23
N VAL A 35 -29.36 -15.74 -0.34
CA VAL A 35 -29.28 -14.53 -1.17
C VAL A 35 -28.58 -14.87 -2.49
N ALA A 36 -29.25 -14.58 -3.60
CA ALA A 36 -28.63 -14.64 -4.93
C ALA A 36 -28.39 -13.23 -5.46
N ILE A 37 -27.15 -12.94 -5.84
CA ILE A 37 -26.75 -11.66 -6.42
C ILE A 37 -26.54 -11.85 -7.91
N LEU A 38 -27.43 -11.27 -8.71
CA LEU A 38 -27.42 -11.37 -10.17
C LEU A 38 -26.30 -10.51 -10.78
N PRO A 39 -25.90 -10.79 -12.03
CA PRO A 39 -25.02 -9.90 -12.77
C PRO A 39 -25.69 -8.55 -13.00
N PHE A 40 -25.15 -7.50 -12.40
CA PHE A 40 -25.63 -6.12 -12.61
C PHE A 40 -25.40 -5.70 -14.07
N THR A 41 -26.32 -4.96 -14.66
CA THR A 41 -26.12 -4.39 -16.00
C THR A 41 -25.08 -3.27 -15.92
N LEU A 42 -24.00 -3.36 -16.69
CA LEU A 42 -22.95 -2.34 -16.69
C LEU A 42 -23.09 -1.43 -17.92
N ASN A 43 -23.44 -0.17 -17.69
CA ASN A 43 -23.47 0.90 -18.68
C ASN A 43 -22.18 1.73 -18.53
N ALA A 44 -21.12 1.31 -19.20
CA ALA A 44 -19.81 1.93 -19.08
C ALA A 44 -18.94 1.76 -20.34
N PRO A 45 -17.93 2.61 -20.56
CA PRO A 45 -16.90 2.39 -21.56
C PRO A 45 -16.14 1.05 -21.35
N PRO A 46 -15.53 0.46 -22.40
CA PRO A 46 -14.74 -0.76 -22.29
C PRO A 46 -13.67 -0.69 -21.19
N GLY A 47 -13.47 -1.77 -20.44
CA GLY A 47 -12.47 -1.86 -19.36
C GLY A 47 -13.02 -1.65 -17.94
N ARG A 48 -14.33 -1.46 -17.77
CA ARG A 48 -14.99 -1.29 -16.45
C ARG A 48 -15.72 -2.53 -15.92
N GLN A 49 -15.52 -3.70 -16.53
CA GLN A 49 -16.15 -4.96 -16.12
C GLN A 49 -15.83 -5.34 -14.67
N TYR A 50 -14.70 -4.86 -14.14
CA TYR A 50 -14.32 -5.05 -12.74
C TYR A 50 -15.32 -4.44 -11.75
N LEU A 51 -16.03 -3.37 -12.11
CA LEU A 51 -17.04 -2.74 -11.24
C LEU A 51 -18.22 -3.68 -11.01
N GLN A 52 -18.63 -4.39 -12.06
CA GLN A 52 -19.72 -5.36 -11.99
C GLN A 52 -19.35 -6.57 -11.13
N ALA A 53 -18.13 -7.10 -11.29
CA ALA A 53 -17.66 -8.22 -10.48
C ALA A 53 -17.46 -7.81 -9.01
N GLY A 54 -16.76 -6.69 -8.77
CA GLY A 54 -16.45 -6.17 -7.45
C GLY A 54 -17.69 -5.78 -6.64
N LEU A 55 -18.70 -5.17 -7.26
CA LEU A 55 -19.98 -4.89 -6.61
C LEU A 55 -20.63 -6.17 -6.09
N ARG A 56 -20.69 -7.23 -6.90
CA ARG A 56 -21.29 -8.52 -6.52
C ARG A 56 -20.53 -9.19 -5.37
N ASP A 57 -19.20 -9.15 -5.42
CA ASP A 57 -18.34 -9.69 -4.36
C ASP A 57 -18.58 -8.96 -3.04
N MET A 58 -18.55 -7.64 -3.07
CA MET A 58 -18.62 -6.83 -1.88
C MET A 58 -20.01 -6.89 -1.23
N LEU A 59 -21.08 -6.79 -2.02
CA LEU A 59 -22.45 -6.99 -1.53
C LEU A 59 -22.62 -8.38 -0.91
N GLY A 60 -22.14 -9.44 -1.58
CA GLY A 60 -22.25 -10.81 -1.10
C GLY A 60 -21.50 -11.02 0.20
N SER A 61 -20.23 -10.58 0.26
CA SER A 61 -19.39 -10.71 1.44
C SER A 61 -19.98 -9.98 2.65
N ARG A 62 -20.41 -8.72 2.47
CA ARG A 62 -20.97 -7.92 3.56
C ARG A 62 -22.30 -8.49 4.07
N ILE A 63 -23.22 -8.83 3.15
CA ILE A 63 -24.50 -9.42 3.53
C ILE A 63 -24.27 -10.73 4.28
N ALA A 64 -23.36 -11.60 3.82
CA ALA A 64 -23.03 -12.85 4.50
C ALA A 64 -22.48 -12.60 5.92
N ALA A 65 -21.50 -11.70 6.04
CA ALA A 65 -20.84 -11.41 7.30
C ALA A 65 -21.78 -10.83 8.37
N GLU A 66 -22.62 -9.88 7.99
CA GLU A 66 -23.45 -9.12 8.94
C GLU A 66 -24.80 -9.81 9.25
N THR A 67 -25.32 -10.60 8.32
CA THR A 67 -26.66 -11.21 8.44
C THR A 67 -26.60 -12.71 8.73
N GLY A 68 -25.48 -13.37 8.45
CA GLY A 68 -25.36 -14.83 8.48
C GLY A 68 -26.08 -15.53 7.32
N ALA A 69 -26.49 -14.77 6.29
CA ALA A 69 -27.15 -15.31 5.11
C ALA A 69 -26.19 -16.15 4.26
N VAL A 70 -26.72 -17.19 3.63
CA VAL A 70 -26.00 -18.03 2.69
C VAL A 70 -26.05 -17.37 1.31
N ILE A 71 -24.89 -17.01 0.77
CA ILE A 71 -24.79 -16.47 -0.59
C ILE A 71 -24.74 -17.64 -1.57
N ILE A 72 -25.65 -17.65 -2.53
CA ILE A 72 -25.69 -18.67 -3.57
C ILE A 72 -24.53 -18.45 -4.53
N ASP A 73 -23.90 -19.55 -4.97
CA ASP A 73 -22.73 -19.50 -5.83
C ASP A 73 -23.00 -18.73 -7.12
N LYS A 74 -22.06 -17.84 -7.48
CA LYS A 74 -22.19 -16.97 -8.64
C LYS A 74 -22.36 -17.75 -9.94
N LYS A 75 -21.66 -18.87 -10.10
CA LYS A 75 -21.71 -19.72 -11.29
C LYS A 75 -23.10 -20.31 -11.47
N ASP A 76 -23.75 -20.71 -10.38
CA ASP A 76 -25.10 -21.27 -10.40
C ASP A 76 -26.14 -20.19 -10.73
N VAL A 77 -26.02 -19.02 -10.12
CA VAL A 77 -26.87 -17.85 -10.42
C VAL A 77 -26.71 -17.43 -11.88
N ASP A 78 -25.48 -17.31 -12.38
CA ASP A 78 -25.19 -16.87 -13.75
C ASP A 78 -25.70 -17.91 -14.78
N THR A 79 -25.52 -19.20 -14.50
CA THR A 79 -26.04 -20.28 -15.34
C THR A 79 -27.56 -20.26 -15.38
N ALA A 80 -28.22 -20.13 -14.23
CA ALA A 80 -29.68 -20.02 -14.16
C ALA A 80 -30.20 -18.77 -14.88
N PHE A 81 -29.52 -17.63 -14.70
CA PHE A 81 -29.89 -16.35 -15.31
C PHE A 81 -29.79 -16.40 -16.83
N ARG A 82 -28.72 -16.98 -17.38
CA ARG A 82 -28.58 -17.22 -18.83
C ARG A 82 -29.67 -18.14 -19.37
N LYS A 83 -29.99 -19.23 -18.67
CA LYS A 83 -31.08 -20.16 -19.03
C LYS A 83 -32.47 -19.51 -18.96
N SER A 84 -32.62 -18.39 -18.27
CA SER A 84 -33.88 -17.62 -18.19
C SER A 84 -34.02 -16.52 -19.26
N GLY A 85 -33.08 -16.45 -20.22
CA GLY A 85 -33.07 -15.44 -21.27
C GLY A 85 -32.46 -14.10 -20.85
N GLY A 86 -31.75 -14.05 -19.71
CA GLY A 86 -30.98 -12.87 -19.27
C GLY A 86 -31.81 -11.66 -18.85
N ARG A 87 -33.12 -11.82 -18.59
CA ARG A 87 -34.00 -10.73 -18.17
C ARG A 87 -34.91 -11.17 -17.02
N LEU A 88 -34.86 -10.40 -15.93
CA LEU A 88 -35.76 -10.54 -14.80
C LEU A 88 -36.95 -9.57 -14.97
N THR A 89 -38.17 -10.06 -14.88
CA THR A 89 -39.42 -9.30 -14.97
C THR A 89 -40.28 -9.61 -13.75
N ALA A 90 -41.23 -8.73 -13.41
CA ALA A 90 -42.12 -8.95 -12.27
C ALA A 90 -42.85 -10.32 -12.32
N LYS A 91 -43.12 -10.84 -13.52
CA LYS A 91 -43.80 -12.13 -13.74
C LYS A 91 -42.90 -13.36 -13.52
N ASN A 92 -41.60 -13.27 -13.81
CA ASN A 92 -40.68 -14.43 -13.72
C ASN A 92 -39.77 -14.41 -12.47
N MET A 93 -39.73 -13.31 -11.73
CA MET A 93 -38.83 -13.08 -10.60
C MET A 93 -39.02 -14.08 -9.45
N ALA A 94 -40.27 -14.33 -9.03
CA ALA A 94 -40.57 -15.30 -7.97
C ALA A 94 -40.23 -16.74 -8.38
N THR A 95 -40.47 -17.10 -9.64
CA THR A 95 -40.11 -18.42 -10.18
C THR A 95 -38.60 -18.58 -10.28
N PHE A 96 -37.88 -17.52 -10.67
CA PHE A 96 -36.43 -17.51 -10.68
C PHE A 96 -35.85 -17.70 -9.28
N ALA A 97 -36.34 -16.95 -8.29
CA ALA A 97 -35.91 -17.07 -6.89
C ALA A 97 -36.03 -18.51 -6.37
N ARG A 98 -37.18 -19.15 -6.60
CA ARG A 98 -37.39 -20.57 -6.23
C ARG A 98 -36.43 -21.51 -6.96
N LYS A 99 -36.15 -21.26 -8.24
CA LYS A 99 -35.25 -22.11 -9.05
C LYS A 99 -33.81 -22.07 -8.56
N VAL A 100 -33.33 -20.91 -8.13
CA VAL A 100 -31.96 -20.76 -7.58
C VAL A 100 -31.91 -21.03 -6.06
N GLY A 101 -33.04 -21.31 -5.42
CA GLY A 101 -33.12 -21.53 -3.98
C GLY A 101 -32.88 -20.28 -3.14
N ALA A 102 -33.20 -19.09 -3.66
CA ALA A 102 -32.95 -17.79 -3.02
C ALA A 102 -34.19 -17.23 -2.31
N ASP A 103 -34.05 -16.84 -1.05
CA ASP A 103 -35.04 -16.02 -0.35
C ASP A 103 -35.01 -14.56 -0.82
N TYR A 104 -33.83 -14.08 -1.23
CA TYR A 104 -33.62 -12.73 -1.75
C TYR A 104 -32.87 -12.72 -3.08
N LEU A 105 -33.32 -11.89 -4.02
CA LEU A 105 -32.60 -11.60 -5.26
C LEU A 105 -32.10 -10.16 -5.26
N VAL A 106 -30.80 -9.95 -5.44
CA VAL A 106 -30.20 -8.62 -5.60
C VAL A 106 -29.82 -8.43 -7.06
N PHE A 107 -30.35 -7.39 -7.70
CA PHE A 107 -30.14 -7.10 -9.13
C PHE A 107 -30.21 -5.60 -9.39
N GLY A 108 -29.66 -5.14 -10.52
CA GLY A 108 -29.62 -3.70 -10.78
C GLY A 108 -28.72 -3.30 -11.94
N SER A 109 -28.40 -2.02 -12.02
CA SER A 109 -27.50 -1.44 -13.00
C SER A 109 -26.41 -0.58 -12.38
N ILE A 110 -25.26 -0.54 -13.04
CA ILE A 110 -24.14 0.35 -12.75
C ILE A 110 -23.99 1.24 -13.98
N THR A 111 -24.05 2.55 -13.81
CA THR A 111 -23.77 3.51 -14.87
C THR A 111 -22.50 4.28 -14.51
N ALA A 112 -21.51 4.25 -15.39
CA ALA A 112 -20.22 4.86 -15.12
C ALA A 112 -19.88 5.87 -16.22
N LEU A 113 -19.80 7.16 -15.85
CA LEU A 113 -19.53 8.28 -16.76
C LEU A 113 -18.39 9.13 -16.18
N GLY A 114 -17.29 9.28 -16.94
CA GLY A 114 -16.10 9.98 -16.43
C GLY A 114 -15.56 9.33 -15.15
N ALA A 115 -15.33 10.12 -14.11
CA ALA A 115 -14.91 9.63 -12.79
C ALA A 115 -16.08 9.21 -11.88
N GLY A 116 -17.32 9.47 -12.30
CA GLY A 116 -18.52 9.17 -11.51
C GLY A 116 -19.11 7.78 -11.81
N VAL A 117 -19.71 7.19 -10.79
CA VAL A 117 -20.47 5.93 -10.86
C VAL A 117 -21.80 6.10 -10.14
N SER A 118 -22.90 5.72 -10.78
CA SER A 118 -24.20 5.51 -10.13
C SER A 118 -24.54 4.03 -10.10
N ILE A 119 -25.11 3.58 -8.99
CA ILE A 119 -25.51 2.20 -8.76
C ILE A 119 -26.99 2.21 -8.39
N ASP A 120 -27.80 1.59 -9.22
CA ASP A 120 -29.23 1.36 -8.98
C ASP A 120 -29.40 -0.10 -8.60
N ALA A 121 -29.63 -0.39 -7.32
CA ALA A 121 -29.82 -1.74 -6.81
C ALA A 121 -31.27 -1.99 -6.41
N ARG A 122 -31.74 -3.22 -6.64
CA ARG A 122 -33.07 -3.69 -6.30
C ARG A 122 -32.96 -5.02 -5.58
N VAL A 123 -33.72 -5.17 -4.52
CA VAL A 123 -33.77 -6.41 -3.73
C VAL A 123 -35.19 -6.95 -3.75
N PHE A 124 -35.36 -8.12 -4.33
CA PHE A 124 -36.61 -8.89 -4.25
C PHE A 124 -36.60 -9.80 -3.04
N SER A 125 -37.70 -9.86 -2.29
CA SER A 125 -37.92 -10.80 -1.19
C SER A 125 -39.04 -11.78 -1.54
N ALA A 126 -38.73 -13.08 -1.51
CA ALA A 126 -39.69 -14.14 -1.82
C ALA A 126 -40.76 -14.34 -0.73
N ALA A 127 -40.56 -13.79 0.47
CA ALA A 127 -41.42 -13.95 1.63
C ALA A 127 -42.51 -12.87 1.78
N VAL A 128 -42.50 -11.84 0.92
CA VAL A 128 -43.36 -10.64 1.05
C VAL A 128 -44.40 -10.59 -0.08
N PRO A 129 -45.64 -10.10 0.16
CA PRO A 129 -46.64 -9.92 -0.89
C PRO A 129 -46.14 -9.08 -2.07
N ALA A 130 -46.57 -9.43 -3.29
CA ALA A 130 -46.02 -8.92 -4.56
C ALA A 130 -45.91 -7.38 -4.66
N ALA A 131 -46.80 -6.62 -4.02
CA ALA A 131 -46.78 -5.16 -4.04
C ALA A 131 -45.61 -4.51 -3.27
N LYS A 132 -45.01 -5.21 -2.29
CA LYS A 132 -43.84 -4.75 -1.51
C LYS A 132 -42.61 -5.66 -1.68
N ALA A 133 -42.68 -6.60 -2.61
CA ALA A 133 -41.67 -7.63 -2.76
C ALA A 133 -40.35 -7.08 -3.31
N VAL A 134 -40.30 -5.88 -3.90
CA VAL A 134 -39.06 -5.28 -4.43
C VAL A 134 -38.77 -3.95 -3.74
N GLN A 135 -37.60 -3.86 -3.12
CA GLN A 135 -37.07 -2.63 -2.53
C GLN A 135 -35.96 -2.05 -3.42
N THR A 136 -35.91 -0.73 -3.55
CA THR A 136 -34.91 -0.01 -4.35
C THR A 136 -33.90 0.70 -3.45
N PHE A 137 -32.64 0.69 -3.89
CA PHE A 137 -31.50 1.30 -3.24
C PHE A 137 -30.65 2.01 -4.28
N TYR A 138 -30.04 3.12 -3.89
CA TYR A 138 -29.28 3.97 -4.79
C TYR A 138 -27.98 4.39 -4.14
N GLY A 139 -26.91 4.41 -4.93
CA GLY A 139 -25.62 4.93 -4.49
C GLY A 139 -24.93 5.69 -5.61
N THR A 140 -24.36 6.85 -5.30
CA THR A 140 -23.50 7.60 -6.22
C THR A 140 -22.11 7.78 -5.66
N ALA A 141 -21.14 7.79 -6.56
CA ALA A 141 -19.77 8.17 -6.31
C ALA A 141 -19.38 9.19 -7.36
N THR A 142 -18.81 10.31 -6.94
CA THR A 142 -18.34 11.38 -7.86
C THR A 142 -16.86 11.21 -8.20
N SER A 143 -16.15 10.33 -7.48
CA SER A 143 -14.75 9.99 -7.72
C SER A 143 -14.48 8.50 -7.45
N ASN A 144 -13.37 7.99 -7.98
CA ASN A 144 -12.99 6.58 -7.84
C ASN A 144 -12.80 6.14 -6.38
N ASP A 145 -12.35 7.05 -5.51
CA ASP A 145 -12.12 6.79 -4.08
C ASP A 145 -13.43 6.75 -3.27
N GLN A 146 -14.52 7.28 -3.83
CA GLN A 146 -15.85 7.19 -3.23
C GLN A 146 -16.56 5.89 -3.60
N ILE A 147 -16.21 5.24 -4.73
CA ILE A 147 -16.93 4.04 -5.23
C ILE A 147 -17.02 2.96 -4.14
N MET A 148 -15.92 2.64 -3.46
CA MET A 148 -15.94 1.60 -2.43
C MET A 148 -16.79 2.02 -1.22
N ARG A 149 -16.74 3.29 -0.81
CA ARG A 149 -17.58 3.81 0.28
C ARG A 149 -19.06 3.78 -0.10
N THR A 150 -19.40 4.14 -1.34
CA THR A 150 -20.75 4.07 -1.87
C THR A 150 -21.25 2.64 -1.90
N ILE A 151 -20.42 1.66 -2.28
CA ILE A 151 -20.80 0.24 -2.26
C ILE A 151 -20.98 -0.24 -0.80
N ASP A 152 -20.14 0.21 0.14
CA ASP A 152 -20.25 -0.18 1.56
C ASP A 152 -21.52 0.41 2.18
N SER A 153 -21.80 1.68 1.92
CA SER A 153 -23.05 2.34 2.33
C SER A 153 -24.25 1.64 1.72
N LEU A 154 -24.23 1.36 0.41
CA LEU A 154 -25.31 0.65 -0.28
C LEU A 154 -25.55 -0.74 0.32
N SER A 155 -24.47 -1.45 0.66
CA SER A 155 -24.53 -2.76 1.32
C SER A 155 -25.23 -2.64 2.67
N TRP A 156 -24.86 -1.63 3.47
CA TRP A 156 -25.49 -1.38 4.75
C TRP A 156 -26.95 -0.93 4.64
N ASP A 157 -27.29 -0.09 3.67
CA ASP A 157 -28.68 0.32 3.42
C ASP A 157 -29.55 -0.91 3.14
N ILE A 158 -29.04 -1.86 2.35
CA ILE A 158 -29.69 -3.16 2.11
C ILE A 158 -29.80 -3.97 3.40
N ILE A 159 -28.72 -4.07 4.17
CA ILE A 159 -28.68 -4.87 5.42
C ILE A 159 -29.66 -4.33 6.47
N GLU A 160 -29.73 -3.02 6.65
CA GLU A 160 -30.64 -2.38 7.61
C GLU A 160 -32.09 -2.52 7.18
N LYS A 161 -32.39 -2.30 5.90
CA LYS A 161 -33.76 -2.24 5.41
C LYS A 161 -34.35 -3.63 5.10
N VAL A 162 -33.54 -4.57 4.62
CA VAL A 162 -33.98 -5.91 4.21
C VAL A 162 -33.77 -6.94 5.32
N PHE A 163 -32.67 -6.85 6.07
CA PHE A 163 -32.31 -7.83 7.09
C PHE A 163 -32.47 -7.32 8.53
N HIS A 164 -32.89 -6.06 8.70
CA HIS A 164 -33.20 -5.43 10.00
C HIS A 164 -32.04 -5.53 11.01
N LYS A 165 -30.79 -5.55 10.51
CA LYS A 165 -29.58 -5.46 11.34
C LYS A 165 -29.23 -3.98 11.56
N LYS A 166 -28.59 -3.66 12.68
CA LYS A 166 -28.16 -2.29 12.98
C LYS A 166 -26.75 -2.06 12.45
N ARG A 167 -26.54 -0.95 11.73
CA ARG A 167 -25.21 -0.49 11.35
C ARG A 167 -24.41 -0.08 12.59
N PRO A 168 -23.17 -0.55 12.77
CA PRO A 168 -22.27 -0.07 13.81
C PRO A 168 -22.08 1.44 13.70
N ALA A 169 -22.08 2.15 14.83
CA ALA A 169 -21.94 3.61 14.86
C ALA A 169 -20.65 4.12 14.18
N ALA A 170 -19.58 3.32 14.18
CA ALA A 170 -18.32 3.60 13.47
C ALA A 170 -18.45 3.58 11.93
N LEU A 171 -19.58 3.10 11.39
CA LEU A 171 -19.87 3.01 9.95
C LEU A 171 -21.11 3.83 9.56
N ALA A 172 -21.72 4.55 10.50
CA ALA A 172 -22.84 5.44 10.20
C ALA A 172 -22.38 6.57 9.27
N ALA A 173 -23.11 6.76 8.16
CA ALA A 173 -22.90 7.92 7.32
C ALA A 173 -23.20 9.18 8.15
N VAL A 174 -22.28 10.14 8.15
CA VAL A 174 -22.57 11.49 8.64
C VAL A 174 -23.73 12.02 7.77
N PRO A 175 -24.85 12.50 8.37
CA PRO A 175 -25.98 12.96 7.57
C PRO A 175 -25.54 14.15 6.71
N GLU A 176 -25.72 14.01 5.41
CA GLU A 176 -25.61 15.09 4.45
C GLU A 176 -26.76 16.08 4.72
N PRO A 177 -26.51 17.40 4.85
CA PRO A 177 -27.58 18.36 5.07
C PRO A 177 -28.55 18.37 3.89
N ALA A 178 -29.85 18.26 4.17
CA ALA A 178 -30.90 18.44 3.18
C ALA A 178 -30.83 19.87 2.62
N VAL A 179 -30.71 19.98 1.30
CA VAL A 179 -30.76 21.26 0.59
C VAL A 179 -32.22 21.72 0.51
N ALA A 180 -32.58 22.75 1.28
CA ALA A 180 -33.80 23.53 1.08
C ALA A 180 -33.56 24.59 -0.03
N PRO A 181 -34.60 25.02 -0.77
CA PRO A 181 -34.44 25.96 -1.87
C PRO A 181 -34.03 27.34 -1.36
N ALA A 182 -33.07 27.97 -2.04
CA ALA A 182 -32.54 29.28 -1.70
C ALA A 182 -33.57 30.40 -1.95
N GLU A 183 -33.90 31.15 -0.91
CA GLU A 183 -34.38 32.53 -1.04
C GLU A 183 -33.19 33.49 -0.93
N GLN A 184 -33.15 34.45 -1.85
CA GLN A 184 -32.15 35.51 -1.93
C GLN A 184 -32.32 36.50 -0.77
N SER A 185 -31.25 36.73 0.01
CA SER A 185 -30.92 38.07 0.53
C SER A 185 -29.59 38.08 1.30
N GLY A 186 -28.69 38.99 0.90
CA GLY A 186 -27.93 39.86 1.80
C GLY A 186 -26.76 39.31 2.62
N MET A 187 -25.55 39.74 2.23
CA MET A 187 -24.34 39.98 3.06
C MET A 187 -23.43 38.80 3.45
N ALA A 188 -22.39 38.65 2.60
CA ALA A 188 -20.96 38.53 2.89
C ALA A 188 -20.47 38.20 4.32
N GLY A 189 -19.66 37.14 4.41
CA GLY A 189 -18.70 36.93 5.49
C GLY A 189 -18.46 35.45 5.81
N PHE A 190 -17.30 34.92 5.38
CA PHE A 190 -16.75 33.58 5.68
C PHE A 190 -17.40 32.39 4.97
N ALA A 191 -16.98 32.18 3.72
CA ALA A 191 -17.00 30.87 3.08
C ALA A 191 -15.59 30.29 3.12
N THR A 192 -15.33 29.33 4.03
CA THR A 192 -14.16 28.46 3.96
C THR A 192 -14.27 27.61 2.70
N ALA A 193 -13.35 27.84 1.75
CA ALA A 193 -13.31 27.08 0.51
C ALA A 193 -12.88 25.63 0.79
N ASN A 194 -13.69 24.70 0.28
CA ASN A 194 -13.40 23.27 0.21
C ASN A 194 -11.99 23.06 -0.42
N PRO A 195 -11.03 22.36 0.23
CA PRO A 195 -9.63 22.27 -0.22
C PRO A 195 -9.45 21.69 -1.63
N GLU A 196 -10.42 20.93 -2.14
CA GLU A 196 -10.41 20.39 -3.50
C GLU A 196 -10.57 21.45 -4.60
N LYS A 197 -11.30 22.56 -4.34
CA LYS A 197 -11.48 23.63 -5.32
C LYS A 197 -10.26 24.54 -5.42
N THR A 198 -9.55 24.76 -4.33
CA THR A 198 -8.30 25.53 -4.31
C THR A 198 -7.19 24.81 -5.07
N PHE A 199 -7.17 23.46 -5.02
CA PHE A 199 -6.24 22.63 -5.79
C PHE A 199 -6.59 22.55 -7.29
N MET A 200 -7.88 22.63 -7.66
CA MET A 200 -8.31 22.71 -9.06
C MET A 200 -8.15 24.11 -9.66
N ALA A 201 -8.17 25.17 -8.84
CA ALA A 201 -7.99 26.56 -9.25
C ALA A 201 -6.52 26.94 -9.54
N SER A 202 -5.54 26.15 -9.09
CA SER A 202 -4.11 26.37 -9.40
C SER A 202 -3.69 25.85 -10.79
N ARG A 203 -4.64 25.37 -11.61
CA ARG A 203 -4.41 25.12 -13.04
C ARG A 203 -4.31 26.45 -13.81
N GLY A 204 -3.14 27.09 -13.73
CA GLY A 204 -2.86 28.29 -14.52
C GLY A 204 -1.37 28.61 -14.64
N ALA A 205 -0.89 28.59 -15.88
CA ALA A 205 0.34 29.21 -16.37
C ALA A 205 1.68 28.47 -16.14
N TYR A 206 1.88 27.41 -16.93
CA TYR A 206 3.19 27.12 -17.52
C TYR A 206 3.23 27.81 -18.88
N THR A 207 3.85 28.99 -18.94
CA THR A 207 4.11 29.71 -20.20
C THR A 207 5.60 29.60 -20.52
N TYR A 208 5.83 29.24 -21.77
CA TYR A 208 7.07 29.03 -22.51
C TYR A 208 8.03 30.24 -22.48
N GLY A 209 9.33 29.96 -22.58
CA GLY A 209 10.39 30.95 -22.87
C GLY A 209 11.64 30.26 -23.40
N THR A 210 11.83 30.33 -24.72
CA THR A 210 12.92 29.73 -25.52
C THR A 210 14.22 30.52 -25.47
N SER A 211 15.35 29.82 -25.62
CA SER A 211 16.44 30.16 -26.57
C SER A 211 17.45 29.00 -26.57
N GLY A 212 17.82 28.32 -27.68
CA GLY A 212 17.45 28.51 -29.09
C GLY A 212 17.91 27.35 -30.01
N THR A 213 17.14 27.17 -31.10
CA THR A 213 17.47 26.74 -32.51
C THR A 213 18.38 25.53 -32.76
N SER A 214 18.07 24.49 -33.55
CA SER A 214 17.19 24.22 -34.73
C SER A 214 16.99 22.69 -34.84
N GLY A 215 16.01 22.03 -35.46
CA GLY A 215 14.82 22.35 -36.25
C GLY A 215 14.11 21.02 -36.62
N THR A 216 12.90 21.11 -37.18
CA THR A 216 12.00 20.05 -37.73
C THR A 216 11.08 19.27 -36.78
N SER A 217 9.89 19.85 -36.59
CA SER A 217 8.53 19.30 -36.64
C SER A 217 8.29 17.82 -36.33
N GLY A 218 7.63 17.58 -35.20
CA GLY A 218 6.89 16.35 -34.89
C GLY A 218 6.05 16.54 -33.62
N THR A 219 4.75 16.77 -33.78
CA THR A 219 3.74 16.82 -32.70
C THR A 219 3.81 15.60 -31.78
N SER A 220 4.15 15.81 -30.49
CA SER A 220 3.90 14.85 -29.42
C SER A 220 3.70 15.60 -28.09
N GLY A 221 2.60 15.31 -27.39
CA GLY A 221 2.26 15.97 -26.12
C GLY A 221 3.36 15.81 -25.08
N GLU A 222 3.89 16.93 -24.59
CA GLU A 222 5.09 17.00 -23.77
C GLU A 222 4.93 16.18 -22.47
N ARG A 223 5.79 15.17 -22.32
CA ARG A 223 5.90 14.36 -21.10
C ARG A 223 6.76 15.14 -20.08
N ASN A 224 6.18 15.58 -18.97
CA ASN A 224 6.89 16.23 -17.85
C ASN A 224 7.79 15.27 -17.04
N PHE A 225 8.23 14.16 -17.63
CA PHE A 225 9.19 13.23 -17.05
C PHE A 225 9.91 12.50 -18.18
N VAL A 226 11.13 12.07 -17.88
CA VAL A 226 11.87 11.13 -18.74
C VAL A 226 11.92 9.77 -18.09
N LYS A 227 11.99 8.73 -18.92
CA LYS A 227 12.01 7.34 -18.46
C LYS A 227 13.14 6.61 -19.16
N THR A 228 13.85 5.79 -18.39
CA THR A 228 14.91 4.91 -18.90
C THR A 228 14.34 3.72 -19.68
N ARG A 229 15.18 2.96 -20.37
CA ARG A 229 14.79 1.64 -20.89
C ARG A 229 14.30 0.73 -19.75
N ASN A 230 13.46 -0.24 -20.07
CA ASN A 230 13.05 -1.23 -19.09
C ASN A 230 14.21 -2.20 -18.78
N PHE A 231 14.33 -2.57 -17.52
CA PHE A 231 15.23 -3.60 -17.00
C PHE A 231 14.43 -4.86 -16.68
N ASN A 232 14.99 -6.03 -16.98
CA ASN A 232 14.43 -7.31 -16.53
C ASN A 232 14.97 -7.60 -15.12
N MET A 233 14.32 -7.02 -14.12
CA MET A 233 14.74 -7.06 -12.72
C MET A 233 13.56 -6.72 -11.81
N SER A 234 13.43 -7.48 -10.73
CA SER A 234 12.59 -7.12 -9.58
C SER A 234 13.32 -6.06 -8.74
N LEU A 235 13.00 -4.79 -8.95
CA LEU A 235 13.65 -3.70 -8.24
C LEU A 235 13.32 -3.76 -6.74
N GLN A 236 14.35 -3.69 -5.91
CA GLN A 236 14.28 -3.71 -4.44
C GLN A 236 14.80 -2.43 -3.80
N GLY A 237 15.44 -1.53 -4.54
CA GLY A 237 15.95 -0.27 -4.03
C GLY A 237 16.62 0.57 -5.11
N LEU A 238 16.72 1.88 -4.86
CA LEU A 238 17.35 2.86 -5.73
C LEU A 238 18.17 3.82 -4.86
N ALA A 239 19.40 4.13 -5.26
CA ALA A 239 20.21 5.19 -4.66
C ALA A 239 20.96 5.96 -5.76
N LEU A 240 21.47 7.13 -5.41
CA LEU A 240 22.30 7.98 -6.26
C LEU A 240 23.56 8.37 -5.47
N GLY A 241 24.72 8.44 -6.11
CA GLY A 241 25.95 8.90 -5.43
C GLY A 241 27.12 8.98 -6.38
N ASP A 242 28.09 9.81 -6.07
CA ASP A 242 29.35 9.94 -6.82
C ASP A 242 30.32 8.87 -6.33
N VAL A 243 30.16 7.65 -6.85
CA VAL A 243 30.85 6.47 -6.31
C VAL A 243 32.22 6.25 -6.96
N ASP A 244 32.47 6.88 -8.11
CA ASP A 244 33.77 6.84 -8.77
C ASP A 244 34.61 8.12 -8.61
N GLY A 245 34.05 9.19 -8.06
CA GLY A 245 34.72 10.43 -7.69
C GLY A 245 34.88 11.41 -8.85
N ASP A 246 34.07 11.31 -9.90
CA ASP A 246 34.14 12.17 -11.08
C ASP A 246 33.32 13.47 -10.97
N GLY A 247 32.60 13.66 -9.86
CA GLY A 247 31.75 14.82 -9.59
C GLY A 247 30.34 14.71 -10.17
N ARG A 248 29.95 13.55 -10.71
CA ARG A 248 28.60 13.25 -11.20
C ARG A 248 28.02 12.07 -10.44
N GLU A 249 26.69 12.01 -10.39
CA GLU A 249 26.02 10.91 -9.71
C GLU A 249 25.88 9.66 -10.60
N GLU A 250 26.28 8.51 -10.07
CA GLU A 250 25.87 7.21 -10.59
C GLU A 250 24.44 6.88 -10.13
N VAL A 251 23.75 6.05 -10.92
CA VAL A 251 22.47 5.45 -10.53
C VAL A 251 22.71 4.04 -10.04
N ILE A 252 22.31 3.76 -8.80
CA ILE A 252 22.46 2.46 -8.15
C ILE A 252 21.08 1.79 -8.09
N LEU A 253 20.94 0.62 -8.72
CA LEU A 253 19.71 -0.18 -8.68
C LEU A 253 19.96 -1.53 -8.01
N ALA A 254 19.18 -1.83 -6.97
CA ALA A 254 19.22 -3.11 -6.29
C ALA A 254 18.14 -4.05 -6.83
N GLY A 255 18.54 -5.25 -7.27
CA GLY A 255 17.66 -6.39 -7.41
C GLY A 255 17.66 -7.26 -6.14
N PRO A 256 17.08 -8.48 -6.17
CA PRO A 256 16.99 -9.31 -4.96
C PRO A 256 18.35 -9.73 -4.38
N HIS A 257 19.35 -9.99 -5.22
CA HIS A 257 20.65 -10.54 -4.80
C HIS A 257 21.86 -9.85 -5.45
N LYS A 258 21.66 -8.71 -6.11
CA LYS A 258 22.74 -7.96 -6.74
C LYS A 258 22.39 -6.48 -6.82
N VAL A 259 23.41 -5.65 -6.76
CA VAL A 259 23.35 -4.23 -7.02
C VAL A 259 24.03 -3.96 -8.36
N GLN A 260 23.39 -3.17 -9.21
CA GLN A 260 23.95 -2.72 -10.48
C GLN A 260 24.16 -1.20 -10.39
N VAL A 261 25.37 -0.76 -10.73
CA VAL A 261 25.76 0.65 -10.74
C VAL A 261 25.84 1.11 -12.18
N PHE A 262 25.30 2.28 -12.49
CA PHE A 262 25.21 2.80 -13.84
C PHE A 262 25.73 4.23 -13.92
N HIS A 263 26.57 4.47 -14.93
CA HIS A 263 26.80 5.83 -15.41
C HIS A 263 25.56 6.33 -16.14
N ARG A 264 25.25 7.60 -15.91
CA ARG A 264 24.13 8.28 -16.54
C ARG A 264 24.60 9.15 -17.71
N ASP A 265 23.97 8.95 -18.86
CA ASP A 265 24.08 9.84 -20.02
C ASP A 265 22.66 10.24 -20.46
N GLY A 266 22.19 11.37 -19.90
CA GLY A 266 20.80 11.81 -20.04
C GLY A 266 19.80 10.77 -19.50
N THR A 267 19.09 10.09 -20.41
CA THR A 267 18.12 9.03 -20.08
C THR A 267 18.69 7.62 -20.19
N ARG A 268 19.94 7.48 -20.65
CA ARG A 268 20.61 6.20 -20.81
C ARG A 268 21.37 5.86 -19.54
N LEU A 269 21.14 4.65 -19.04
CA LEU A 269 21.90 4.06 -17.94
C LEU A 269 22.83 2.98 -18.51
N ASN A 270 24.12 3.30 -18.51
CA ASN A 270 25.19 2.45 -19.01
C ASN A 270 25.76 1.67 -17.82
N LEU A 271 25.73 0.34 -17.91
CA LEU A 271 26.16 -0.51 -16.78
C LEU A 271 27.65 -0.29 -16.53
N PHE A 272 27.97 0.22 -15.35
CA PHE A 272 29.33 0.48 -14.89
C PHE A 272 29.86 -0.72 -14.09
N ALA A 273 29.09 -1.23 -13.13
CA ALA A 273 29.52 -2.34 -12.28
C ALA A 273 28.36 -3.20 -11.78
N THR A 274 28.67 -4.40 -11.28
CA THR A 274 27.70 -5.26 -10.59
C THR A 274 28.32 -5.85 -9.33
N ILE A 275 27.66 -5.61 -8.19
CA ILE A 275 28.03 -6.13 -6.88
C ILE A 275 27.06 -7.26 -6.52
N LYS A 276 27.58 -8.48 -6.36
CA LYS A 276 26.77 -9.68 -6.06
C LYS A 276 26.66 -9.92 -4.55
N MET A 277 25.49 -10.27 -4.07
CA MET A 277 25.29 -10.81 -2.73
C MET A 277 25.31 -12.35 -2.77
N LYS A 278 25.57 -12.99 -1.63
CA LYS A 278 25.31 -14.44 -1.51
C LYS A 278 23.81 -14.69 -1.74
N ALA A 279 23.48 -15.75 -2.47
CA ALA A 279 22.11 -16.07 -2.86
C ALA A 279 21.11 -16.17 -1.69
N ARG A 280 21.58 -16.50 -0.49
CA ARG A 280 20.75 -16.55 0.72
C ARG A 280 20.26 -15.18 1.22
N TYR A 281 21.02 -14.11 0.95
CA TYR A 281 20.69 -12.78 1.43
C TYR A 281 19.90 -12.02 0.38
N ARG A 282 18.68 -11.62 0.73
CA ARG A 282 17.81 -10.75 -0.06
C ARG A 282 18.05 -9.30 0.34
N ILE A 283 18.30 -8.45 -0.64
CA ILE A 283 18.48 -7.01 -0.45
C ILE A 283 17.11 -6.37 -0.19
N HIS A 284 17.02 -5.52 0.83
CA HIS A 284 15.82 -4.75 1.16
C HIS A 284 16.07 -3.23 1.22
N SER A 285 17.33 -2.79 1.29
CA SER A 285 17.70 -1.38 1.21
C SER A 285 19.10 -1.22 0.60
N VAL A 286 19.30 -0.16 -0.18
CA VAL A 286 20.60 0.27 -0.71
C VAL A 286 20.72 1.78 -0.54
N ASN A 287 21.88 2.24 -0.07
CA ASN A 287 22.19 3.64 0.16
C ASN A 287 23.63 3.93 -0.26
N THR A 288 23.91 5.21 -0.44
CA THR A 288 25.22 5.77 -0.76
C THR A 288 25.56 6.84 0.27
N ALA A 289 26.83 6.92 0.64
CA ALA A 289 27.36 7.98 1.51
C ALA A 289 28.89 7.93 1.49
N ASP A 290 29.54 9.08 1.52
CA ASP A 290 30.94 9.22 1.92
C ASP A 290 31.03 9.26 3.47
N LEU A 291 31.26 8.09 4.09
CA LEU A 291 31.45 7.99 5.54
C LEU A 291 32.92 7.96 5.96
N ASN A 292 33.84 7.65 5.04
CA ASN A 292 35.28 7.66 5.32
C ASN A 292 35.92 9.05 5.10
N GLY A 293 35.21 9.98 4.45
CA GLY A 293 35.61 11.37 4.20
C GLY A 293 36.59 11.54 3.06
N ASP A 294 36.66 10.60 2.11
CA ASP A 294 37.63 10.63 1.01
C ASP A 294 37.09 11.27 -0.28
N GLY A 295 35.86 11.75 -0.25
CA GLY A 295 35.19 12.43 -1.35
C GLY A 295 34.55 11.49 -2.38
N ARG A 296 34.57 10.17 -2.18
CA ARG A 296 33.80 9.21 -2.98
C ARG A 296 32.72 8.56 -2.14
N ASP A 297 31.52 8.47 -2.69
CA ASP A 297 30.43 7.76 -2.03
C ASP A 297 30.69 6.24 -2.01
N GLU A 298 30.46 5.63 -0.85
CA GLU A 298 30.46 4.18 -0.70
C GLU A 298 29.05 3.62 -0.81
N ILE A 299 28.92 2.36 -1.22
CA ILE A 299 27.61 1.71 -1.38
C ILE A 299 27.33 0.80 -0.18
N TYR A 300 26.29 1.12 0.58
CA TYR A 300 25.82 0.38 1.74
C TYR A 300 24.59 -0.46 1.40
N ILE A 301 24.74 -1.77 1.48
CA ILE A 301 23.73 -2.76 1.08
C ILE A 301 23.22 -3.47 2.32
N SER A 302 21.97 -3.18 2.71
CA SER A 302 21.29 -3.90 3.78
C SER A 302 20.54 -5.11 3.22
N ALA A 303 20.89 -6.29 3.72
CA ALA A 303 20.36 -7.55 3.24
C ALA A 303 20.24 -8.57 4.38
N ALA A 304 19.32 -9.51 4.23
CA ALA A 304 19.09 -10.56 5.21
C ALA A 304 18.53 -11.82 4.56
N ASP A 305 18.69 -12.94 5.25
CA ASP A 305 17.82 -14.09 5.03
C ASP A 305 16.62 -13.99 6.00
N SER A 306 15.87 -15.07 6.19
CA SER A 306 14.71 -15.06 7.09
C SER A 306 15.04 -14.96 8.59
N LYS A 307 16.31 -15.14 8.98
CA LYS A 307 16.75 -15.23 10.38
C LYS A 307 17.79 -14.18 10.75
N ILE A 308 18.75 -13.90 9.86
CA ILE A 308 19.93 -13.10 10.19
C ILE A 308 20.30 -12.12 9.07
N PRO A 309 20.70 -10.89 9.43
CA PRO A 309 21.31 -9.96 8.48
C PRO A 309 22.66 -10.45 7.97
N GLY A 310 22.98 -10.00 6.77
CA GLY A 310 24.22 -10.27 6.05
C GLY A 310 24.55 -9.10 5.14
N SER A 311 24.64 -7.91 5.73
CA SER A 311 24.84 -6.66 5.00
C SER A 311 26.28 -6.50 4.50
N ARG A 312 26.47 -5.64 3.50
CA ARG A 312 27.75 -5.44 2.81
C ARG A 312 27.95 -3.95 2.52
N ALA A 313 29.18 -3.47 2.64
CA ALA A 313 29.56 -2.14 2.12
C ALA A 313 30.76 -2.27 1.19
N VAL A 314 30.74 -1.50 0.10
CA VAL A 314 31.81 -1.50 -0.91
C VAL A 314 32.19 -0.09 -1.32
N GLU A 315 33.43 0.07 -1.73
CA GLU A 315 34.02 1.33 -2.18
C GLU A 315 34.75 1.12 -3.51
N TRP A 316 34.75 2.13 -4.39
CA TRP A 316 35.53 2.09 -5.62
C TRP A 316 36.99 2.44 -5.36
N ASN A 317 37.90 1.54 -5.78
CA ASN A 317 39.34 1.76 -5.61
C ASN A 317 40.05 2.31 -6.87
N GLY A 318 39.30 2.89 -7.82
CA GLY A 318 39.81 3.32 -9.12
C GLY A 318 39.71 2.27 -10.24
N LYS A 319 39.55 0.98 -9.90
CA LYS A 319 39.45 -0.12 -10.88
C LYS A 319 38.26 -1.05 -10.68
N ARG A 320 37.87 -1.29 -9.43
CA ARG A 320 36.75 -2.15 -9.07
C ARG A 320 36.22 -1.78 -7.69
N PHE A 321 34.99 -2.20 -7.41
CA PHE A 321 34.46 -2.18 -6.06
C PHE A 321 35.19 -3.21 -5.17
N VAL A 322 35.70 -2.74 -4.04
CA VAL A 322 36.32 -3.54 -2.97
C VAL A 322 35.46 -3.49 -1.71
N ASP A 323 35.55 -4.51 -0.87
CA ASP A 323 34.75 -4.58 0.35
C ASP A 323 35.33 -3.70 1.46
N LEU A 324 34.50 -2.80 2.01
CA LEU A 324 34.73 -2.23 3.33
C LEU A 324 34.40 -3.25 4.42
N PHE A 325 33.34 -4.03 4.22
CA PHE A 325 33.00 -5.21 5.01
C PHE A 325 31.97 -6.07 4.26
N ARG A 326 31.86 -7.34 4.68
CA ARG A 326 30.91 -8.30 4.11
C ARG A 326 30.20 -9.09 5.21
N GLU A 327 28.96 -9.46 4.94
CA GLU A 327 28.13 -10.31 5.80
C GLU A 327 28.02 -9.80 7.25
N ALA A 328 27.97 -8.48 7.40
CA ALA A 328 27.77 -7.86 8.70
C ALA A 328 26.44 -8.35 9.30
N ARG A 329 26.48 -8.76 10.57
CA ARG A 329 25.31 -9.20 11.35
C ARG A 329 24.48 -8.02 11.88
N TRP A 330 24.31 -7.02 11.02
CA TRP A 330 23.61 -5.78 11.27
C TRP A 330 22.78 -5.43 10.04
N TYR A 331 21.53 -5.02 10.25
CA TYR A 331 20.87 -4.13 9.30
C TYR A 331 21.62 -2.80 9.31
N ILE A 332 21.83 -2.19 8.14
CA ILE A 332 22.66 -0.99 8.03
C ILE A 332 21.97 0.09 7.21
N ARG A 333 22.20 1.36 7.58
CA ARG A 333 21.75 2.52 6.83
C ARG A 333 22.60 3.74 7.22
N PRO A 334 23.22 4.45 6.26
CA PRO A 334 23.75 5.78 6.50
C PRO A 334 22.63 6.73 6.95
N LEU A 335 22.85 7.47 8.03
CA LEU A 335 21.85 8.34 8.64
C LEU A 335 22.52 9.63 9.14
N ARG A 336 21.94 10.78 8.80
CA ARG A 336 22.30 12.06 9.42
C ARG A 336 21.59 12.16 10.76
N VAL A 337 22.36 12.20 11.85
CA VAL A 337 21.86 12.29 13.22
C VAL A 337 22.22 13.67 13.78
N PRO A 338 21.24 14.42 14.33
CA PRO A 338 21.51 15.71 14.98
C PRO A 338 22.62 15.61 16.03
N GLY A 339 23.59 16.52 15.96
CA GLY A 339 24.76 16.53 16.85
C GLY A 339 25.87 15.52 16.52
N MET A 340 25.59 14.43 15.80
CA MET A 340 26.61 13.44 15.39
C MET A 340 27.03 13.55 13.92
N GLY A 341 26.23 14.21 13.08
CA GLY A 341 26.47 14.29 11.65
C GLY A 341 26.07 13.01 10.90
N LEU A 342 26.71 12.73 9.78
CA LEU A 342 26.46 11.53 8.98
C LEU A 342 27.18 10.33 9.60
N ILE A 343 26.43 9.30 9.97
CA ILE A 343 26.96 8.07 10.57
C ILE A 343 26.43 6.82 9.87
N LEU A 344 27.13 5.69 10.03
CA LEU A 344 26.53 4.39 9.74
C LEU A 344 25.68 3.96 10.94
N ALA A 345 24.36 3.91 10.77
CA ALA A 345 23.46 3.39 11.80
C ALA A 345 23.15 1.90 11.55
N GLY A 346 22.89 1.17 12.63
CA GLY A 346 22.63 -0.26 12.59
C GLY A 346 21.65 -0.76 13.63
N GLN A 347 20.97 -1.85 13.26
CA GLN A 347 20.04 -2.57 14.12
C GLN A 347 20.29 -4.07 14.01
N ARG A 348 20.09 -4.80 15.11
CA ARG A 348 20.36 -6.25 15.19
C ARG A 348 19.11 -7.05 14.86
N ALA A 349 19.32 -8.29 14.44
CA ALA A 349 18.35 -9.36 14.62
C ALA A 349 18.72 -10.18 15.87
N GLY A 350 17.77 -10.93 16.40
CA GLY A 350 17.94 -11.75 17.59
C GLY A 350 16.84 -12.79 17.70
N LEU A 351 16.11 -12.77 18.82
CA LEU A 351 14.86 -13.52 18.96
C LEU A 351 13.80 -12.93 18.03
N LEU A 352 13.81 -11.60 17.90
CA LEU A 352 12.99 -10.89 16.92
C LEU A 352 13.74 -10.72 15.59
N PRO A 353 13.02 -10.70 14.44
CA PRO A 353 13.61 -10.36 13.15
C PRO A 353 14.33 -9.01 13.17
N ILE A 354 13.81 -8.06 13.96
CA ILE A 354 14.40 -6.76 14.24
C ILE A 354 14.31 -6.51 15.75
N GLU A 355 15.45 -6.49 16.43
CA GLU A 355 15.53 -6.19 17.87
C GLU A 355 15.40 -4.69 18.13
N PRO A 356 14.76 -4.25 19.23
CA PRO A 356 14.74 -2.85 19.62
C PRO A 356 16.14 -2.27 19.83
N GLY A 357 16.31 -1.02 19.43
CA GLY A 357 17.55 -0.27 19.62
C GLY A 357 18.35 -0.12 18.33
N ILE A 358 18.71 1.13 18.04
CA ILE A 358 19.52 1.52 16.91
C ILE A 358 20.84 2.06 17.44
N PHE A 359 21.93 1.66 16.81
CA PHE A 359 23.28 1.98 17.25
C PHE A 359 24.03 2.67 16.13
N SER A 360 24.88 3.62 16.46
CA SER A 360 26.00 3.96 15.58
C SER A 360 26.87 2.72 15.38
N LEU A 361 27.45 2.57 14.20
CA LEU A 361 28.33 1.45 13.86
C LEU A 361 29.71 1.97 13.56
N VAL A 362 30.71 1.27 14.07
CA VAL A 362 32.12 1.52 13.77
C VAL A 362 32.63 0.38 12.89
N GLN A 363 33.16 0.75 11.73
CA GLN A 363 33.83 -0.16 10.81
C GLN A 363 35.34 -0.08 11.06
N LYS A 364 35.98 -1.23 11.25
CA LYS A 364 37.44 -1.35 11.39
C LYS A 364 37.89 -2.75 10.97
N ASP A 365 38.93 -2.83 10.14
CA ASP A 365 39.54 -4.09 9.67
C ASP A 365 38.51 -5.08 9.08
N GLY A 366 37.56 -4.58 8.28
CA GLY A 366 36.51 -5.39 7.68
C GLY A 366 35.40 -5.87 8.63
N LYS A 367 35.44 -5.45 9.90
CA LYS A 367 34.47 -5.81 10.94
C LYS A 367 33.63 -4.60 11.32
N VAL A 368 32.36 -4.86 11.62
CA VAL A 368 31.40 -3.85 12.07
C VAL A 368 31.01 -4.12 13.51
N ARG A 369 31.13 -3.11 14.37
CA ARG A 369 30.78 -3.19 15.79
C ARG A 369 29.82 -2.08 16.18
N ALA A 370 29.04 -2.32 17.22
CA ALA A 370 28.19 -1.29 17.81
C ALA A 370 29.06 -0.22 18.50
N GLY A 371 28.71 1.03 18.28
CA GLY A 371 29.09 2.18 19.09
C GLY A 371 27.94 2.58 20.01
N GLU A 372 27.73 3.89 20.12
CA GLU A 372 26.66 4.50 20.91
C GLU A 372 25.25 4.07 20.44
N ARG A 373 24.34 3.84 21.40
CA ARG A 373 22.93 3.59 21.15
C ARG A 373 22.20 4.92 20.99
N LEU A 374 21.49 5.10 19.89
CA LEU A 374 20.69 6.29 19.61
C LEU A 374 19.44 6.34 20.50
N ALA A 375 19.09 7.53 20.97
CA ALA A 375 17.90 7.80 21.76
C ALA A 375 16.62 7.82 20.90
N ILE A 376 16.24 6.65 20.39
CA ILE A 376 15.07 6.45 19.53
C ILE A 376 14.04 5.57 20.26
N PRO A 377 12.73 5.91 20.23
CA PRO A 377 11.67 5.06 20.77
C PRO A 377 11.75 3.62 20.28
N ALA A 378 11.57 2.64 21.16
CA ALA A 378 11.76 1.21 20.86
C ALA A 378 10.86 0.67 19.73
N LYS A 379 9.73 1.33 19.45
CA LYS A 379 8.81 0.98 18.36
C LYS A 379 9.33 1.33 16.95
N ILE A 380 10.38 2.15 16.87
CA ILE A 380 10.96 2.62 15.61
C ILE A 380 12.10 1.69 15.22
N ASN A 381 12.19 1.38 13.93
CA ASN A 381 13.26 0.57 13.35
C ASN A 381 14.11 1.41 12.41
N LEU A 382 15.26 0.87 12.00
CA LEU A 382 16.26 1.57 11.20
C LEU A 382 15.73 2.16 9.89
N PHE A 383 14.65 1.60 9.33
CA PHE A 383 14.18 1.93 7.97
C PHE A 383 12.95 2.83 7.93
N ASN A 384 12.30 3.08 9.07
CA ASN A 384 10.98 3.73 9.09
C ASN A 384 10.99 5.15 9.65
N PHE A 385 12.15 5.80 9.83
CA PHE A 385 12.21 7.17 10.33
C PHE A 385 13.31 8.03 9.70
N VAL A 386 13.18 9.34 9.94
CA VAL A 386 14.17 10.41 9.69
C VAL A 386 14.09 11.45 10.79
N TYR A 387 15.14 12.26 10.91
CA TYR A 387 15.13 13.50 11.67
C TYR A 387 14.83 14.67 10.71
N ALA A 388 13.99 15.61 11.13
CA ALA A 388 13.66 16.81 10.36
C ALA A 388 13.39 17.98 11.30
N ASP A 389 13.90 19.17 10.97
CA ASP A 389 13.55 20.43 11.63
C ASP A 389 12.30 21.03 10.98
N LEU A 390 11.13 20.58 11.44
CA LEU A 390 9.85 20.86 10.78
C LEU A 390 9.34 22.28 11.04
N ASP A 391 9.76 22.91 12.13
CA ASP A 391 9.32 24.25 12.54
C ASP A 391 10.44 25.31 12.46
N GLY A 392 11.62 24.94 11.97
CA GLY A 392 12.75 25.84 11.73
C GLY A 392 13.42 26.35 13.01
N ASN A 393 13.24 25.64 14.13
CA ASN A 393 13.76 26.07 15.43
C ASN A 393 15.17 25.54 15.72
N GLY A 394 15.75 24.73 14.83
CA GLY A 394 17.06 24.07 14.94
C GLY A 394 17.04 22.73 15.70
N GLN A 395 15.96 22.42 16.41
CA GLN A 395 15.71 21.10 17.00
C GLN A 395 15.02 20.22 15.99
N HIS A 396 15.46 18.96 15.90
CA HIS A 396 14.88 18.05 14.93
C HIS A 396 13.86 17.14 15.61
N GLU A 397 12.66 17.07 15.05
CA GLU A 397 11.67 16.06 15.36
C GLU A 397 12.02 14.72 14.68
N ILE A 398 11.44 13.64 15.20
CA ILE A 398 11.46 12.34 14.54
C ILE A 398 10.18 12.20 13.71
N VAL A 399 10.34 12.03 12.40
CA VAL A 399 9.26 11.68 11.48
C VAL A 399 9.36 10.19 11.19
N ALA A 400 8.36 9.41 11.59
CA ALA A 400 8.40 7.94 11.53
C ALA A 400 7.12 7.32 10.97
N LEU A 401 7.22 6.10 10.45
CA LEU A 401 6.07 5.29 10.03
C LEU A 401 5.76 4.23 11.08
N ASP A 402 4.50 4.10 11.46
CA ASP A 402 4.04 2.97 12.27
C ASP A 402 3.90 1.67 11.43
N ASN A 403 3.57 0.57 12.11
CA ASN A 403 3.37 -0.74 11.47
C ASN A 403 2.19 -0.78 10.47
N SER A 404 1.32 0.24 10.49
CA SER A 404 0.20 0.42 9.55
C SER A 404 0.52 1.42 8.44
N PHE A 405 1.79 1.81 8.28
CA PHE A 405 2.25 2.79 7.30
C PHE A 405 1.66 4.19 7.50
N LYS A 406 1.24 4.53 8.72
CA LYS A 406 0.84 5.90 9.09
C LYS A 406 2.08 6.69 9.46
N LEU A 407 2.17 7.92 8.98
CA LEU A 407 3.23 8.85 9.33
C LEU A 407 2.91 9.48 10.69
N GLU A 408 3.90 9.53 11.57
CA GLU A 408 3.87 10.12 12.91
C GLU A 408 4.97 11.17 13.01
N VAL A 409 4.67 12.29 13.67
CA VAL A 409 5.66 13.28 14.11
C VAL A 409 5.83 13.14 15.61
N ILE A 410 7.08 12.97 16.05
CA ILE A 410 7.44 12.72 17.44
C ILE A 410 8.36 13.83 17.93
N LYS A 411 7.92 14.56 18.95
CA LYS A 411 8.66 15.66 19.59
C LYS A 411 8.84 15.34 21.08
N GLY A 412 10.07 15.40 21.58
CA GLY A 412 10.37 15.06 22.98
C GLY A 412 9.99 13.64 23.41
N GLY A 413 9.83 12.70 22.45
CA GLY A 413 9.39 11.33 22.71
C GLY A 413 7.87 11.10 22.62
N GLU A 414 7.08 12.16 22.48
CA GLU A 414 5.61 12.07 22.35
C GLU A 414 5.17 12.23 20.89
N VAL A 415 4.15 11.46 20.49
CA VAL A 415 3.53 11.61 19.16
C VAL A 415 2.63 12.84 19.19
N VAL A 416 3.02 13.89 18.48
CA VAL A 416 2.26 15.16 18.41
C VAL A 416 1.29 15.19 17.23
N TRP A 417 1.53 14.38 16.20
CA TRP A 417 0.64 14.26 15.05
C TRP A 417 0.74 12.88 14.41
N LYS A 418 -0.37 12.43 13.82
CA LYS A 418 -0.46 11.17 13.08
C LYS A 418 -1.35 11.31 11.85
N SER A 419 -0.89 10.79 10.72
CA SER A 419 -1.56 10.95 9.44
C SER A 419 -2.85 10.11 9.29
N GLU A 420 -3.83 10.65 8.57
CA GLU A 420 -4.98 9.88 8.08
C GLU A 420 -4.65 8.95 6.90
N GLY A 421 -3.70 9.35 6.04
CA GLY A 421 -3.24 8.56 4.91
C GLY A 421 -2.30 7.42 5.30
N ARG A 422 -1.98 6.55 4.32
CA ARG A 422 -0.86 5.60 4.41
C ARG A 422 0.20 5.99 3.39
N TYR A 423 1.47 5.80 3.76
CA TYR A 423 2.63 6.23 3.01
C TYR A 423 3.69 5.13 2.96
N CYS A 424 4.60 5.19 1.99
CA CYS A 424 5.78 4.31 1.95
C CYS A 424 5.47 2.80 1.95
N GLY A 425 4.28 2.40 1.51
CA GLY A 425 3.87 0.99 1.43
C GLY A 425 4.72 0.20 0.43
N THR A 426 5.22 -0.97 0.85
CA THR A 426 6.07 -1.84 0.02
C THR A 426 5.64 -3.30 0.10
N LYS A 427 6.23 -4.13 -0.77
CA LYS A 427 6.17 -5.61 -0.71
C LYS A 427 7.41 -6.22 -0.04
N ARG A 428 8.33 -5.39 0.47
CA ARG A 428 9.60 -5.83 1.05
C ARG A 428 9.39 -6.12 2.53
N TYR A 429 9.92 -7.23 3.00
CA TYR A 429 9.87 -7.58 4.41
C TYR A 429 11.11 -8.36 4.83
N ILE A 430 11.34 -8.40 6.14
CA ILE A 430 12.37 -9.18 6.81
C ILE A 430 11.67 -10.12 7.79
N GLY A 431 12.31 -11.25 8.08
CA GLY A 431 11.69 -12.32 8.87
C GLY A 431 10.83 -13.23 7.99
N GLY A 432 9.78 -13.79 8.58
CA GLY A 432 8.94 -14.78 7.93
C GLY A 432 9.60 -16.16 7.80
N TYR A 433 8.88 -17.10 7.19
CA TYR A 433 9.38 -18.46 7.01
C TYR A 433 10.53 -18.50 5.98
N PRO A 434 11.58 -19.30 6.22
CA PRO A 434 12.61 -19.54 5.22
C PRO A 434 11.96 -20.07 3.94
N SER A 435 12.10 -19.32 2.85
CA SER A 435 11.65 -19.75 1.53
C SER A 435 12.55 -20.91 1.09
N MET A 436 11.99 -22.12 0.95
CA MET A 436 12.59 -23.40 0.50
C MET A 436 12.81 -24.45 1.61
N MET A 437 11.75 -25.20 1.90
CA MET A 437 11.83 -26.64 2.18
C MET A 437 10.76 -27.33 1.31
N PRO A 438 11.12 -28.13 0.29
CA PRO A 438 10.14 -28.94 -0.43
C PRO A 438 9.44 -29.91 0.53
N GLY A 439 8.10 -29.90 0.57
CA GLY A 439 7.31 -30.86 1.35
C GLY A 439 6.82 -30.39 2.72
N ILE A 440 7.14 -29.16 3.17
CA ILE A 440 6.54 -28.58 4.39
C ILE A 440 5.36 -27.69 3.98
N SER A 441 4.15 -28.18 4.25
CA SER A 441 2.95 -27.35 4.15
C SER A 441 3.06 -26.18 5.13
N SER A 442 2.74 -24.96 4.70
CA SER A 442 2.55 -23.80 5.59
C SER A 442 1.43 -24.01 6.64
N SER A 443 0.70 -25.14 6.56
CA SER A 443 -0.34 -25.55 7.49
C SER A 443 0.09 -26.65 8.47
N MET A 444 1.36 -27.07 8.50
CA MET A 444 1.86 -28.08 9.45
C MET A 444 3.26 -27.75 9.98
N ASN A 445 3.32 -27.21 11.22
CA ASN A 445 4.23 -27.61 12.33
C ASN A 445 4.48 -26.46 13.34
N ASP A 446 3.84 -26.57 14.51
CA ASP A 446 4.37 -26.72 15.89
C ASP A 446 5.63 -26.01 16.42
N GLU A 447 6.23 -25.03 15.75
CA GLU A 447 7.29 -24.21 16.38
C GLU A 447 7.04 -22.71 16.29
N VAL A 448 5.84 -22.27 16.65
CA VAL A 448 5.75 -20.98 17.36
C VAL A 448 6.44 -21.19 18.71
N ASP A 449 7.43 -20.36 19.05
CA ASP A 449 7.81 -20.25 20.46
C ASP A 449 6.56 -19.86 21.28
N ALA A 450 6.60 -19.99 22.61
CA ALA A 450 5.43 -19.75 23.47
C ALA A 450 4.74 -18.38 23.29
N PHE A 451 5.33 -17.48 22.48
CA PHE A 451 4.87 -16.12 22.17
C PHE A 451 4.51 -15.90 20.69
N GLY A 452 4.89 -16.79 19.77
CA GLY A 452 4.49 -16.75 18.37
C GLY A 452 5.22 -15.74 17.47
N GLU A 453 6.38 -15.21 17.90
CA GLU A 453 6.97 -13.99 17.32
C GLU A 453 8.13 -14.25 16.33
N LYS A 454 8.74 -15.44 16.37
CA LYS A 454 9.93 -15.79 15.57
C LYS A 454 9.74 -15.76 14.04
N TYR A 455 8.51 -15.90 13.55
CA TYR A 455 8.18 -15.92 12.12
C TYR A 455 7.36 -14.70 11.66
N VAL A 456 7.34 -13.62 12.44
CA VAL A 456 6.68 -12.37 12.05
C VAL A 456 7.38 -11.74 10.84
N GLU A 457 6.60 -11.31 9.86
CA GLU A 457 7.08 -10.52 8.73
C GLU A 457 7.08 -9.04 9.13
N THR A 458 8.26 -8.42 9.15
CA THR A 458 8.40 -6.98 9.35
C THR A 458 8.59 -6.28 8.01
N PHE A 459 7.58 -5.53 7.57
CA PHE A 459 7.67 -4.79 6.30
C PHE A 459 8.66 -3.65 6.38
N ILE A 460 9.43 -3.47 5.30
CA ILE A 460 10.43 -2.41 5.15
C ILE A 460 9.87 -1.34 4.23
N PRO A 461 9.56 -0.13 4.74
CA PRO A 461 8.93 0.92 3.94
C PRO A 461 9.86 1.45 2.84
N SER A 462 9.31 2.25 1.94
CA SER A 462 10.12 3.16 1.12
C SER A 462 10.76 4.23 2.00
N ARG A 463 11.89 4.79 1.56
CA ARG A 463 12.62 5.80 2.34
C ARG A 463 11.81 7.07 2.54
N ILE A 464 11.97 7.73 3.67
CA ILE A 464 11.49 9.10 3.86
C ILE A 464 12.66 10.01 3.50
N LEU A 465 12.44 11.01 2.65
CA LEU A 465 13.44 12.02 2.32
C LEU A 465 13.08 13.32 3.05
N VAL A 466 14.11 14.05 3.46
CA VAL A 466 13.99 15.34 4.15
C VAL A 466 14.79 16.36 3.36
N SER A 467 14.15 17.41 2.87
CA SER A 467 14.80 18.46 2.10
C SER A 467 13.97 19.73 2.19
N ASP A 468 14.62 20.87 2.40
CA ASP A 468 13.99 22.18 2.18
C ASP A 468 13.85 22.40 0.66
N VAL A 469 12.71 22.01 0.08
CA VAL A 469 12.55 22.04 -1.38
C VAL A 469 12.14 23.43 -1.85
N ASP A 470 11.39 24.18 -1.05
CA ASP A 470 10.93 25.55 -1.37
C ASP A 470 11.87 26.67 -0.86
N HIS A 471 12.99 26.29 -0.24
CA HIS A 471 14.05 27.16 0.25
C HIS A 471 13.54 28.20 1.25
N ASP A 472 12.67 27.78 2.17
CA ASP A 472 12.13 28.65 3.22
C ASP A 472 12.80 28.48 4.59
N GLY A 473 13.79 27.58 4.68
CA GLY A 473 14.56 27.33 5.89
C GLY A 473 13.95 26.28 6.82
N THR A 474 12.84 25.64 6.42
CA THR A 474 12.25 24.50 7.15
C THR A 474 12.35 23.22 6.33
N ASP A 475 12.45 22.07 7.01
CA ASP A 475 12.55 20.79 6.34
C ASP A 475 11.20 20.32 5.79
N ASP A 476 11.14 20.00 4.49
CA ASP A 476 9.98 19.34 3.88
C ASP A 476 10.20 17.81 3.79
N ILE A 477 9.08 17.07 3.83
CA ILE A 477 9.09 15.60 3.78
C ILE A 477 8.67 15.11 2.40
N ILE A 478 9.55 14.38 1.71
CA ILE A 478 9.25 13.78 0.40
C ILE A 478 9.11 12.26 0.57
N LEU A 479 7.96 11.73 0.16
CA LEU A 479 7.67 10.30 0.27
C LEU A 479 6.67 9.81 -0.77
N ASN A 480 6.52 8.49 -0.94
CA ASN A 480 5.56 7.93 -1.87
C ASN A 480 4.24 7.51 -1.22
N ARG A 481 3.20 7.49 -2.06
CA ARG A 481 1.92 6.84 -1.80
C ARG A 481 1.72 5.73 -2.82
N ASN A 482 1.59 4.51 -2.33
CA ASN A 482 1.21 3.37 -3.14
C ASN A 482 -0.18 2.90 -2.70
N PRO A 483 -1.26 3.26 -3.42
CA PRO A 483 -2.59 2.73 -3.12
C PRO A 483 -2.57 1.20 -3.27
N SER A 484 -2.76 0.49 -2.16
CA SER A 484 -2.86 -0.96 -2.15
C SER A 484 -4.24 -1.41 -2.60
N THR A 485 -4.31 -2.38 -3.52
CA THR A 485 -5.55 -3.14 -3.74
C THR A 485 -5.45 -4.44 -2.96
N LEU A 486 -6.39 -4.70 -2.05
CA LEU A 486 -6.50 -6.01 -1.40
C LEU A 486 -7.14 -6.98 -2.41
N THR A 487 -6.49 -8.11 -2.70
CA THR A 487 -7.07 -9.11 -3.60
C THR A 487 -7.90 -10.10 -2.77
N ALA A 488 -9.22 -10.14 -2.97
CA ALA A 488 -10.13 -11.00 -2.20
C ALA A 488 -9.81 -12.51 -2.30
N VAL A 489 -9.08 -12.92 -3.34
CA VAL A 489 -8.77 -14.33 -3.65
C VAL A 489 -7.46 -14.80 -2.97
N LEU A 490 -6.57 -13.87 -2.58
CA LEU A 490 -5.30 -14.16 -1.89
C LEU A 490 -5.02 -13.05 -0.86
N PRO A 491 -5.54 -13.19 0.37
CA PRO A 491 -5.42 -12.16 1.42
C PRO A 491 -3.98 -11.79 1.81
N ARG A 492 -2.98 -12.57 1.38
CA ARG A 492 -1.56 -12.38 1.67
C ARG A 492 -0.78 -11.64 0.57
N GLU A 493 -1.39 -11.30 -0.56
CA GLU A 493 -0.70 -10.57 -1.63
C GLU A 493 -1.15 -9.10 -1.72
N ILE A 494 -0.39 -8.21 -1.06
CA ILE A 494 -0.53 -6.77 -1.24
C ILE A 494 -0.10 -6.40 -2.66
N GLN A 495 -1.00 -5.77 -3.42
CA GLN A 495 -0.70 -5.28 -4.76
C GLN A 495 -0.67 -3.76 -4.81
N TYR A 496 0.39 -3.22 -5.42
CA TYR A 496 0.51 -1.81 -5.75
C TYR A 496 0.56 -1.68 -7.26
N LYS A 497 -0.51 -1.18 -7.86
CA LYS A 497 -0.62 -1.03 -9.33
C LYS A 497 -0.22 0.36 -9.82
N SER A 498 -0.06 1.29 -8.89
CA SER A 498 0.36 2.65 -9.15
C SER A 498 1.02 3.24 -7.92
N GLY A 499 1.74 4.33 -8.14
CA GLY A 499 2.24 5.17 -7.06
C GLY A 499 2.30 6.64 -7.45
N THR A 500 2.53 7.49 -6.46
CA THR A 500 2.81 8.92 -6.60
C THR A 500 3.88 9.30 -5.59
N ILE A 501 4.71 10.28 -5.90
CA ILE A 501 5.53 10.96 -4.89
C ILE A 501 4.79 12.22 -4.45
N VAL A 502 4.84 12.50 -3.15
CA VAL A 502 4.24 13.68 -2.53
C VAL A 502 5.29 14.40 -1.69
N GLY A 503 5.24 15.73 -1.66
CA GLY A 503 5.96 16.56 -0.71
C GLY A 503 4.99 17.09 0.34
N LEU A 504 5.35 16.95 1.61
CA LEU A 504 4.57 17.39 2.76
C LEU A 504 5.34 18.47 3.52
N LYS A 505 4.62 19.46 4.05
CA LYS A 505 5.17 20.52 4.91
C LYS A 505 4.38 20.64 6.19
N TRP A 506 5.05 21.01 7.26
CA TRP A 506 4.41 21.24 8.55
C TRP A 506 3.70 22.60 8.57
N ASN A 507 2.41 22.61 8.90
CA ASN A 507 1.61 23.84 8.96
C ASN A 507 1.35 24.35 10.39
N GLY A 508 2.05 23.80 11.39
CA GLY A 508 1.85 24.08 12.81
C GLY A 508 0.89 23.10 13.52
N LEU A 509 0.00 22.43 12.78
CA LEU A 509 -0.92 21.42 13.32
C LEU A 509 -0.61 20.00 12.81
N GLY A 510 -0.09 19.90 11.59
CA GLY A 510 0.16 18.63 10.94
C GLY A 510 0.99 18.75 9.67
N LEU A 511 1.42 17.62 9.13
CA LEU A 511 2.01 17.55 7.79
C LEU A 511 0.90 17.61 6.73
N GLU A 512 0.94 18.64 5.90
CA GLU A 512 0.03 18.90 4.80
C GLU A 512 0.74 18.74 3.45
N GLU A 513 0.02 18.25 2.45
CA GLU A 513 0.59 18.05 1.13
C GLU A 513 0.74 19.35 0.36
N MET A 514 1.97 19.68 -0.02
CA MET A 514 2.27 20.84 -0.86
C MET A 514 2.17 20.53 -2.34
N TRP A 515 2.68 19.36 -2.74
CA TRP A 515 2.77 18.97 -4.14
C TRP A 515 2.74 17.45 -4.28
N ARG A 516 2.39 17.00 -5.49
CA ARG A 516 2.49 15.60 -5.87
C ARG A 516 2.88 15.43 -7.33
N THR A 517 3.54 14.31 -7.64
CA THR A 517 3.74 13.90 -9.04
C THR A 517 2.41 13.50 -9.67
N ARG A 518 2.39 13.43 -11.00
CA ARG A 518 1.34 12.67 -11.69
C ARG A 518 1.35 11.22 -11.21
N LYS A 519 0.21 10.54 -11.35
CA LYS A 519 0.10 9.11 -11.13
C LYS A 519 1.11 8.37 -12.02
N ILE A 520 1.89 7.51 -11.40
CA ILE A 520 2.82 6.61 -12.07
C ILE A 520 2.13 5.24 -12.12
N ASP A 521 1.89 4.73 -13.32
CA ASP A 521 1.40 3.37 -13.50
C ASP A 521 2.55 2.38 -13.25
N GLY A 522 2.39 1.54 -12.23
CA GLY A 522 3.43 0.69 -11.67
C GLY A 522 3.68 0.91 -10.18
N TYR A 523 4.29 -0.07 -9.54
CA TYR A 523 4.67 -0.03 -8.12
C TYR A 523 5.93 0.84 -7.94
N VAL A 524 5.79 1.97 -7.24
CA VAL A 524 6.94 2.81 -6.85
C VAL A 524 7.66 2.15 -5.68
N VAL A 525 8.88 1.67 -5.92
CA VAL A 525 9.68 0.88 -4.97
C VAL A 525 10.51 1.76 -4.04
N ASP A 526 11.18 2.75 -4.63
CA ASP A 526 12.15 3.61 -3.97
C ASP A 526 12.41 4.84 -4.84
N TYR A 527 12.99 5.89 -4.26
CA TYR A 527 13.24 7.15 -4.92
C TYR A 527 14.35 7.93 -4.23
N GLN A 528 14.99 8.84 -4.96
CA GLN A 528 16.05 9.69 -4.43
C GLN A 528 16.01 11.05 -5.14
N ALA A 529 16.09 12.14 -4.37
CA ALA A 529 16.31 13.48 -4.92
C ALA A 529 17.81 13.69 -5.13
N ARG A 530 18.19 14.36 -6.22
CA ARG A 530 19.60 14.59 -6.57
C ARG A 530 20.28 15.56 -5.61
N SER A 531 19.58 16.62 -5.18
CA SER A 531 20.06 17.56 -4.16
C SER A 531 20.47 16.92 -2.82
N GLN A 532 19.91 15.75 -2.50
CA GLN A 532 20.21 15.04 -1.25
C GLN A 532 21.55 14.31 -1.26
N VAL A 533 22.12 14.08 -2.45
CA VAL A 533 23.36 13.30 -2.62
C VAL A 533 24.50 14.16 -3.14
N MET A 534 24.20 15.24 -3.84
CA MET A 534 25.22 16.15 -4.36
C MET A 534 24.73 17.60 -4.36
N LYS A 535 25.67 18.52 -4.24
CA LYS A 535 25.38 19.95 -4.36
C LYS A 535 25.04 20.29 -5.82
N LEU A 536 23.87 20.85 -6.03
CA LEU A 536 23.44 21.31 -7.35
C LEU A 536 24.16 22.61 -7.72
N LYS A 537 24.49 22.76 -9.02
CA LYS A 537 25.01 24.02 -9.56
C LYS A 537 23.88 25.07 -9.55
N PRO A 538 24.19 26.36 -9.30
CA PRO A 538 23.18 27.43 -9.38
C PRO A 538 22.43 27.41 -10.70
N GLY A 539 21.09 27.52 -10.64
CA GLY A 539 20.22 27.55 -11.83
C GLY A 539 19.90 26.19 -12.46
N VAL A 540 20.43 25.08 -11.93
CA VAL A 540 20.06 23.72 -12.35
C VAL A 540 18.88 23.25 -11.51
N ALA A 541 17.79 22.88 -12.17
CA ALA A 541 16.63 22.27 -11.51
C ALA A 541 17.02 20.96 -10.83
N ASP A 542 16.43 20.69 -9.68
CA ASP A 542 16.62 19.40 -9.01
C ASP A 542 15.86 18.30 -9.76
N GLU A 543 16.26 17.06 -9.54
CA GLU A 543 15.68 15.90 -10.21
C GLU A 543 15.36 14.79 -9.20
N LEU A 544 14.15 14.27 -9.31
CA LEU A 544 13.68 13.13 -8.55
C LEU A 544 13.79 11.86 -9.38
N PHE A 545 14.58 10.90 -8.92
CA PHE A 545 14.69 9.58 -9.53
C PHE A 545 13.75 8.62 -8.82
N ILE A 546 12.91 7.94 -9.58
CA ILE A 546 11.86 7.07 -9.05
C ILE A 546 12.00 5.69 -9.69
N GLY A 547 12.26 4.69 -8.85
CA GLY A 547 12.31 3.29 -9.22
C GLY A 547 10.92 2.67 -9.28
N VAL A 548 10.54 2.12 -10.43
CA VAL A 548 9.19 1.61 -10.68
C VAL A 548 9.23 0.18 -11.21
N VAL A 549 8.42 -0.71 -10.63
CA VAL A 549 8.10 -2.03 -11.20
C VAL A 549 6.80 -1.91 -12.00
N LEU A 550 6.86 -2.18 -13.30
CA LEU A 550 5.76 -1.94 -14.26
C LEU A 550 4.70 -3.05 -14.26
N ASN A 551 5.12 -4.27 -13.99
CA ASN A 551 4.33 -5.50 -14.14
C ASN A 551 3.92 -6.04 -12.76
N SER A 552 3.18 -5.26 -11.98
CA SER A 552 2.91 -5.56 -10.56
C SER A 552 1.54 -6.21 -10.28
N GLY A 553 0.81 -6.63 -11.33
CA GLY A 553 -0.50 -7.26 -11.25
C GLY A 553 -0.48 -8.80 -11.05
N THR A 554 -1.64 -9.38 -10.72
CA THR A 554 -1.80 -10.81 -10.36
C THR A 554 -1.48 -11.80 -11.48
N LEU A 555 -1.61 -11.39 -12.74
CA LEU A 555 -1.30 -12.22 -13.93
C LEU A 555 0.16 -12.01 -14.41
N ASP A 556 0.85 -11.00 -13.89
CA ASP A 556 2.17 -10.59 -14.36
C ASP A 556 3.32 -11.36 -13.70
N SER A 557 3.05 -12.10 -12.62
CA SER A 557 4.03 -12.95 -11.91
C SER A 557 4.66 -14.03 -12.80
N LEU A 558 4.03 -14.34 -13.94
CA LEU A 558 4.51 -15.29 -14.96
C LEU A 558 5.46 -14.64 -15.99
N LEU A 559 5.45 -13.32 -16.13
CA LEU A 559 6.17 -12.59 -17.20
C LEU A 559 7.54 -12.06 -16.76
N GLY A 560 7.91 -12.24 -15.49
CA GLY A 560 9.10 -11.67 -14.88
C GLY A 560 8.96 -10.17 -14.61
N ASP A 561 9.53 -9.71 -13.50
CA ASP A 561 9.42 -8.31 -13.11
C ASP A 561 10.20 -7.40 -14.06
N ARG A 562 9.49 -6.45 -14.67
CA ARG A 562 10.08 -5.38 -15.47
C ARG A 562 10.13 -4.09 -14.66
N SER A 563 11.31 -3.51 -14.55
CA SER A 563 11.52 -2.26 -13.82
C SER A 563 12.01 -1.14 -14.72
N THR A 564 11.87 0.09 -14.27
CA THR A 564 12.42 1.28 -14.93
C THR A 564 12.72 2.36 -13.89
N VAL A 565 13.46 3.37 -14.32
CA VAL A 565 13.68 4.60 -13.55
C VAL A 565 12.98 5.73 -14.29
N VAL A 566 12.10 6.44 -13.58
CA VAL A 566 11.46 7.67 -14.05
C VAL A 566 12.16 8.85 -13.37
N MET A 567 12.56 9.85 -14.15
CA MET A 567 13.21 11.05 -13.66
C MET A 567 12.27 12.24 -13.86
N TYR A 568 11.98 12.95 -12.78
CA TYR A 568 11.13 14.14 -12.77
C TYR A 568 12.00 15.36 -12.43
N PRO A 569 12.21 16.29 -13.36
CA PRO A 569 12.78 17.57 -13.02
C PRO A 569 11.76 18.39 -12.24
N PHE A 570 12.20 19.09 -11.20
CA PHE A 570 11.38 19.99 -10.42
C PHE A 570 12.17 21.24 -9.98
N ASP A 571 11.48 22.36 -9.91
CA ASP A 571 12.03 23.64 -9.45
C ASP A 571 10.92 24.35 -8.66
N PHE A 572 11.08 24.40 -7.34
CA PHE A 572 10.10 25.01 -6.44
C PHE A 572 10.40 26.50 -6.15
N THR A 573 11.52 27.05 -6.63
CA THR A 573 11.89 28.46 -6.40
C THR A 573 10.96 29.46 -7.10
N LYS A 574 10.32 29.05 -8.22
CA LYS A 574 9.44 29.91 -9.01
C LYS A 574 8.07 30.20 -8.38
N LEU A 575 7.72 29.53 -7.28
CA LEU A 575 6.42 29.73 -6.61
C LEU A 575 6.38 31.01 -5.76
N LYS A 576 7.52 31.49 -5.22
CA LYS A 576 7.59 32.69 -4.38
C LYS A 576 7.33 34.01 -5.13
N ASN A 577 7.70 34.10 -6.41
CA ASN A 577 7.62 35.37 -7.16
C ASN A 577 6.23 35.67 -7.79
N LYS A 578 5.22 34.81 -7.60
CA LYS A 578 3.87 35.02 -8.13
C LYS A 578 2.85 35.53 -7.09
N GLN A 579 3.29 35.81 -5.87
CA GLN A 579 2.46 36.38 -4.79
C GLN A 579 2.75 37.85 -4.48
N GLN A 580 3.55 38.55 -5.31
CA GLN A 580 3.72 40.01 -5.24
C GLN A 580 2.87 40.73 -6.28
#